data_AF-A0A1Y4UPA3-F1
#
_entry.id   AF-A0A1Y4UPA3-F1
#
_cell.length_a   1.000
_cell.length_b   1.000
_cell.length_c   1.000
_cell.angle_alpha   90.00
_cell.angle_beta   90.00
_cell.angle_gamma   90.00
#
_symmetry.space_group_name_H-M   'P 1'
#
loop_
_entity.id
_entity.type
_entity.pdbx_description
1 polymer ?
#
loop_
_entity_poly.entity_id
_entity_poly.type
_entity_poly.pdbx_seq_one_letter_code
_entity_poly.pdbx_strand_id
1 'polypeptide(L)'
;MRYELNLWVAGGDLRQAKLAELLAADGHTVHTWALEGHGPLTGVQMETDPAGVELADCLILPLPAEEEGGLLHAPLSDQPRKLEELLSPLRPGQLVCAGMVGPNLTALAAQKELVLQDYFAREELAVANAVPTALPKGHRRVPSK
;
A
#
# COMPACT_ATOMS: atom_id res chain seq x y z
N MET A 1 -7.27 19.48 -11.20
CA MET A 1 -5.82 19.33 -11.42
C MET A 1 -5.45 17.97 -10.88
N ARG A 2 -5.29 16.96 -11.73
CA ARG A 2 -4.69 15.70 -11.31
C ARG A 2 -3.19 15.91 -11.45
N TYR A 3 -2.46 15.87 -10.33
CA TYR A 3 -1.00 15.88 -10.36
C TYR A 3 -0.58 14.50 -10.85
N GLU A 4 0.21 14.46 -11.91
CA GLU A 4 0.91 13.24 -12.31
C GLU A 4 1.88 12.87 -11.18
N LEU A 5 1.87 11.60 -10.78
CA LEU A 5 2.73 11.06 -9.73
C LEU A 5 3.49 9.88 -10.31
N ASN A 6 4.69 9.64 -9.81
CA ASN A 6 5.49 8.46 -10.07
C ASN A 6 5.21 7.41 -8.99
N LEU A 7 4.43 6.40 -9.33
CA LEU A 7 3.93 5.40 -8.39
C LEU A 7 4.57 4.05 -8.67
N TRP A 8 4.96 3.36 -7.60
CA TRP A 8 5.48 2.00 -7.67
C TRP A 8 4.51 1.04 -6.98
N VAL A 9 4.15 -0.04 -7.65
CA VAL A 9 3.32 -1.11 -7.09
C VAL A 9 4.14 -2.40 -7.10
N ALA A 10 4.49 -2.91 -5.93
CA ALA A 10 5.43 -4.04 -5.83
C ALA A 10 4.80 -5.24 -5.13
N GLY A 11 4.87 -6.41 -5.78
CA GLY A 11 4.32 -7.66 -5.27
C GLY A 11 2.80 -7.73 -5.31
N GLY A 12 2.27 -8.69 -4.57
CA GLY A 12 0.84 -8.96 -4.42
C GLY A 12 0.25 -9.88 -5.47
N ASP A 13 -1.08 -9.87 -5.50
CA ASP A 13 -1.90 -10.69 -6.37
C ASP A 13 -2.58 -9.86 -7.48
N LEU A 14 -3.61 -10.43 -8.11
CA LEU A 14 -4.38 -9.78 -9.18
C LEU A 14 -4.97 -8.42 -8.76
N ARG A 15 -5.21 -8.18 -7.46
CA ARG A 15 -5.67 -6.89 -6.95
C ARG A 15 -4.61 -5.81 -7.13
N GLN A 16 -3.32 -6.13 -6.95
CA GLN A 16 -2.23 -5.17 -7.16
C GLN A 16 -1.99 -4.90 -8.63
N ALA A 17 -2.03 -5.94 -9.47
CA ALA A 17 -2.04 -5.76 -10.92
C ALA A 17 -3.17 -4.82 -11.36
N LYS A 18 -4.39 -5.02 -10.81
CA LYS A 18 -5.52 -4.17 -11.16
C LYS A 18 -5.36 -2.73 -10.66
N LEU A 19 -4.83 -2.55 -9.46
CA LEU A 19 -4.51 -1.24 -8.89
C LEU A 19 -3.55 -0.47 -9.80
N ALA A 20 -2.49 -1.12 -10.28
CA ALA A 20 -1.52 -0.50 -11.17
C ALA A 20 -2.17 0.03 -12.46
N GLU A 21 -3.04 -0.76 -13.10
CA GLU A 21 -3.77 -0.31 -14.30
C GLU A 21 -4.69 0.87 -14.02
N LEU A 22 -5.39 0.87 -12.87
CA LEU A 22 -6.29 1.96 -12.50
C LEU A 22 -5.53 3.26 -12.25
N LEU A 23 -4.37 3.19 -11.58
CA LEU A 23 -3.49 4.33 -11.37
C LEU A 23 -2.95 4.89 -12.69
N ALA A 24 -2.56 4.01 -13.62
CA ALA A 24 -2.11 4.42 -14.96
C ALA A 24 -3.26 5.07 -15.75
N ALA A 25 -4.46 4.49 -15.70
CA ALA A 25 -5.64 5.04 -16.35
C ALA A 25 -6.07 6.39 -15.77
N ASP A 26 -5.74 6.67 -14.50
CA ASP A 26 -5.96 7.96 -13.87
C ASP A 26 -4.96 9.05 -14.29
N GLY A 27 -3.92 8.68 -15.04
CA GLY A 27 -2.93 9.58 -15.63
C GLY A 27 -1.61 9.67 -14.83
N HIS A 28 -1.33 8.68 -13.98
CA HIS A 28 -0.06 8.59 -13.25
C HIS A 28 0.97 7.77 -14.03
N THR A 29 2.26 8.05 -13.80
CA THR A 29 3.33 7.16 -14.23
C THR A 29 3.42 6.01 -13.24
N VAL A 30 3.21 4.78 -13.69
CA VAL A 30 3.13 3.60 -12.81
C VAL A 30 4.17 2.57 -13.22
N HIS A 31 4.97 2.16 -12.24
CA HIS A 31 5.91 1.06 -12.33
C HIS A 31 5.44 -0.10 -11.47
N THR A 32 5.73 -1.32 -11.93
CA THR A 32 5.43 -2.55 -11.20
C THR A 32 6.68 -3.40 -11.04
N TRP A 33 6.76 -4.11 -9.93
CA TRP A 33 7.83 -5.06 -9.66
C TRP A 33 7.26 -6.32 -8.97
N ALA A 34 7.83 -7.49 -9.23
CA ALA A 34 7.37 -8.77 -8.66
C ALA A 34 5.91 -9.13 -9.01
N LEU A 35 5.49 -8.81 -10.25
CA LEU A 35 4.15 -9.06 -10.81
C LEU A 35 4.22 -9.73 -12.21
N GLU A 36 5.38 -10.23 -12.60
CA GLU A 36 5.69 -10.79 -13.93
C GLU A 36 4.75 -11.92 -14.36
N GLY A 37 4.27 -12.74 -13.43
CA GLY A 37 3.34 -13.84 -13.66
C GLY A 37 1.94 -13.40 -14.10
N HIS A 38 1.58 -12.12 -13.94
CA HIS A 38 0.38 -11.56 -14.56
C HIS A 38 0.54 -11.40 -16.08
N GLY A 39 1.76 -11.13 -16.54
CA GLY A 39 2.04 -10.66 -17.90
C GLY A 39 1.77 -9.16 -18.08
N PRO A 40 1.86 -8.66 -19.33
CA PRO A 40 1.82 -7.23 -19.64
C PRO A 40 0.59 -6.52 -19.09
N LEU A 41 0.81 -5.36 -18.46
CA LEU A 41 -0.22 -4.48 -17.92
C LEU A 41 -0.40 -3.26 -18.81
N THR A 42 -1.64 -2.79 -18.95
CA THR A 42 -1.94 -1.66 -19.84
C THR A 42 -1.50 -0.34 -19.21
N GLY A 43 -0.62 0.39 -19.88
CA GLY A 43 -0.16 1.72 -19.42
C GLY A 43 0.79 1.70 -18.23
N VAL A 44 1.32 0.53 -17.87
CA VAL A 44 2.18 0.31 -16.71
C VAL A 44 3.55 -0.19 -17.18
N GLN A 45 4.60 0.29 -16.54
CA GLN A 45 5.97 -0.16 -16.78
C GLN A 45 6.29 -1.34 -15.86
N MET A 46 6.61 -2.50 -16.44
CA MET A 46 7.02 -3.68 -15.67
C MET A 46 8.54 -3.67 -15.53
N GLU A 47 9.00 -3.43 -14.31
CA GLU A 47 10.41 -3.31 -13.97
C GLU A 47 10.95 -4.65 -13.48
N THR A 48 12.17 -4.99 -13.89
CA THR A 48 12.88 -6.16 -13.38
C THR A 48 13.78 -5.82 -12.18
N ASP A 49 14.19 -4.55 -12.07
CA ASP A 49 15.08 -4.03 -11.03
C ASP A 49 14.34 -2.97 -10.19
N PRO A 50 14.32 -3.09 -8.85
CA PRO A 50 13.66 -2.11 -7.99
C PRO A 50 14.43 -0.79 -7.84
N ALA A 51 15.63 -0.62 -8.40
CA ALA A 51 16.45 0.58 -8.24
C ALA A 51 15.70 1.89 -8.55
N GLY A 52 14.80 1.89 -9.54
CA GLY A 52 14.01 3.07 -9.93
C GLY A 52 13.03 3.57 -8.86
N VAL A 53 12.75 2.78 -7.82
CA VAL A 53 11.87 3.18 -6.70
C VAL A 53 12.40 4.39 -5.93
N GLU A 54 13.70 4.69 -6.05
CA GLU A 54 14.30 5.89 -5.45
C GLU A 54 13.62 7.18 -5.95
N LEU A 55 13.10 7.19 -7.18
CA LEU A 55 12.44 8.34 -7.80
C LEU A 55 10.92 8.34 -7.60
N ALA A 56 10.37 7.34 -6.91
CA ALA A 56 8.94 7.23 -6.68
C ALA A 56 8.43 8.29 -5.69
N ASP A 57 7.25 8.83 -5.96
CA ASP A 57 6.51 9.63 -4.97
C ASP A 57 5.91 8.72 -3.90
N CYS A 58 5.53 7.50 -4.27
CA CYS A 58 4.93 6.52 -3.38
C CYS A 58 5.21 5.08 -3.83
N LEU A 59 5.61 4.24 -2.88
CA LEU A 59 5.65 2.79 -3.03
C LEU A 59 4.40 2.16 -2.39
N ILE A 60 3.69 1.35 -3.14
CA ILE A 60 2.47 0.66 -2.71
C ILE A 60 2.77 -0.84 -2.62
N LEU A 61 2.69 -1.37 -1.41
CA LEU A 61 2.84 -2.77 -1.05
C LEU A 61 1.46 -3.46 -0.89
N PRO A 62 1.41 -4.79 -1.07
CA PRO A 62 0.19 -5.57 -0.97
C PRO A 62 -0.37 -5.65 0.46
N LEU A 63 -1.53 -6.31 0.55
CA LEU A 63 -2.18 -6.72 1.78
C LEU A 63 -2.35 -8.26 1.75
N PRO A 64 -1.60 -9.01 2.58
CA PRO A 64 -0.53 -8.55 3.49
C PRO A 64 0.71 -8.05 2.73
N ALA A 65 1.52 -7.21 3.37
CA ALA A 65 2.73 -6.64 2.76
C ALA A 65 3.92 -7.62 2.77
N GLU A 66 4.01 -8.48 3.77
CA GLU A 66 5.10 -9.44 3.93
C GLU A 66 4.59 -10.86 4.24
N GLU A 67 5.38 -11.84 3.83
CA GLU A 67 5.27 -13.25 4.22
C GLU A 67 6.24 -13.58 5.37
N GLU A 68 6.17 -14.82 5.88
CA GLU A 68 7.12 -15.30 6.87
C GLU A 68 8.57 -15.18 6.36
N GLY A 69 9.47 -14.76 7.24
CA GLY A 69 10.89 -14.59 6.91
C GLY A 69 11.26 -13.27 6.24
N GLY A 70 10.36 -12.28 6.20
CA GLY A 70 10.65 -10.93 5.67
C GLY A 70 10.67 -10.85 4.14
N LEU A 71 9.99 -11.80 3.50
CA LEU A 71 9.78 -11.82 2.05
C LEU A 71 8.60 -10.92 1.70
N LEU A 72 8.68 -10.26 0.55
CA LEU A 72 7.56 -9.55 -0.05
C LEU A 72 6.48 -10.58 -0.42
N HIS A 73 5.24 -10.33 -0.03
CA HIS A 73 4.12 -11.16 -0.50
C HIS A 73 3.92 -10.95 -2.00
N ALA A 74 4.38 -11.88 -2.83
CA ALA A 74 4.38 -11.73 -4.29
C ALA A 74 4.06 -13.06 -5.00
N PRO A 75 2.81 -13.58 -4.88
CA PRO A 75 2.41 -14.84 -5.52
C PRO A 75 2.48 -14.81 -7.05
N LEU A 76 2.57 -13.64 -7.67
CA LEU A 76 2.73 -13.46 -9.12
C LEU A 76 4.20 -13.26 -9.53
N SER A 77 5.15 -13.30 -8.59
CA SER A 77 6.58 -13.28 -8.89
C SER A 77 7.07 -14.67 -9.29
N ASP A 78 8.06 -14.73 -10.18
CA ASP A 78 8.68 -16.00 -10.60
C ASP A 78 9.62 -16.59 -9.55
N GLN A 79 10.02 -15.76 -8.58
CA GLN A 79 10.94 -16.10 -7.52
C GLN A 79 10.60 -15.34 -6.22
N PRO A 80 11.03 -15.85 -5.05
CA PRO A 80 10.90 -15.12 -3.79
C PRO A 80 11.67 -13.79 -3.83
N ARG A 81 11.05 -12.73 -3.33
CA ARG A 81 11.63 -11.38 -3.29
C ARG A 81 11.77 -10.91 -1.86
N LYS A 82 12.91 -10.31 -1.50
CA LYS A 82 13.09 -9.75 -0.15
C LYS A 82 12.56 -8.33 -0.10
N LEU A 83 11.92 -7.97 1.03
CA LEU A 83 11.52 -6.58 1.25
C LEU A 83 12.73 -5.63 1.25
N GLU A 84 13.86 -6.07 1.78
CA GLU A 84 15.08 -5.26 1.83
C GLU A 84 15.58 -4.86 0.43
N GLU A 85 15.45 -5.73 -0.58
CA GLU A 85 15.83 -5.42 -1.97
C GLU A 85 15.02 -4.24 -2.52
N LEU A 86 13.73 -4.20 -2.18
CA LEU A 86 12.81 -3.16 -2.60
C LEU A 86 12.98 -1.87 -1.79
N LEU A 87 13.25 -1.97 -0.50
CA LEU A 87 13.41 -0.81 0.39
C LEU A 87 14.80 -0.18 0.30
N SER A 88 15.82 -0.93 -0.15
CA SER A 88 17.21 -0.48 -0.22
C SER A 88 17.41 0.84 -1.00
N PRO A 89 16.81 1.02 -2.21
CA PRO A 89 17.01 2.24 -2.99
C PRO A 89 16.17 3.43 -2.49
N LEU A 90 15.23 3.22 -1.58
CA LEU A 90 14.40 4.31 -1.06
C LEU A 90 15.22 5.32 -0.27
N ARG A 91 14.88 6.58 -0.47
CA ARG A 91 15.40 7.76 0.21
C ARG A 91 14.59 8.06 1.47
N PRO A 92 15.23 8.63 2.51
CA PRO A 92 14.54 9.16 3.68
C PRO A 92 13.35 10.04 3.31
N GLY A 93 12.23 9.85 4.01
CA GLY A 93 11.00 10.61 3.81
C GLY A 93 10.09 10.14 2.68
N GLN A 94 10.47 9.15 1.86
CA GLN A 94 9.57 8.58 0.85
C GLN A 94 8.38 7.84 1.51
N LEU A 95 7.24 7.92 0.85
CA LEU A 95 5.99 7.31 1.31
C LEU A 95 5.93 5.84 0.90
N VAL A 96 5.66 4.97 1.88
CA VAL A 96 5.39 3.53 1.69
C VAL A 96 4.00 3.22 2.22
N CYS A 97 3.08 2.85 1.35
CA CYS A 97 1.73 2.43 1.69
C CYS A 97 1.67 0.90 1.70
N ALA A 98 1.27 0.30 2.81
CA ALA A 98 1.28 -1.16 2.98
C ALA A 98 0.05 -1.62 3.77
N GLY A 99 -0.35 -2.88 3.60
CA GLY A 99 -1.45 -3.48 4.35
C GLY A 99 -0.95 -4.54 5.33
N MET A 100 -1.49 -4.57 6.55
CA MET A 100 -1.05 -5.48 7.62
C MET A 100 0.46 -5.40 7.83
N VAL A 101 0.95 -4.23 8.21
CA VAL A 101 2.38 -3.99 8.42
C VAL A 101 2.88 -4.80 9.62
N GLY A 102 3.87 -5.65 9.39
CA GLY A 102 4.54 -6.41 10.45
C GLY A 102 5.75 -5.70 11.07
N PRO A 103 6.33 -6.30 12.12
CA PRO A 103 7.45 -5.72 12.86
C PRO A 103 8.73 -5.59 12.02
N ASN A 104 8.95 -6.49 11.06
CA ASN A 104 10.12 -6.46 10.19
C ASN A 104 10.05 -5.28 9.21
N LEU A 105 8.92 -5.13 8.49
CA LEU A 105 8.69 -3.97 7.63
C LEU A 105 8.78 -2.64 8.41
N THR A 106 8.24 -2.60 9.63
CA THR A 106 8.34 -1.42 10.51
C THR A 106 9.80 -1.07 10.84
N ALA A 107 10.62 -2.08 11.18
CA ALA A 107 12.02 -1.87 11.52
C ALA A 107 12.84 -1.37 10.31
N LEU A 108 12.64 -1.98 9.13
CA LEU A 108 13.31 -1.57 7.89
C LEU A 108 12.93 -0.13 7.50
N ALA A 109 11.65 0.23 7.61
CA ALA A 109 11.19 1.58 7.35
C ALA A 109 11.78 2.61 8.32
N ALA A 110 11.82 2.28 9.62
CA ALA A 110 12.40 3.15 10.64
C ALA A 110 13.91 3.36 10.44
N GLN A 111 14.65 2.30 10.08
CA GLN A 111 16.08 2.38 9.79
C GLN A 111 16.40 3.33 8.64
N LYS A 112 15.49 3.45 7.67
CA LYS A 112 15.62 4.29 6.48
C LYS A 112 14.89 5.62 6.58
N GLU A 113 14.28 5.92 7.73
CA GLU A 113 13.48 7.13 7.95
C GLU A 113 12.35 7.29 6.91
N LEU A 114 11.72 6.17 6.52
CA LEU A 114 10.62 6.16 5.56
C LEU A 114 9.30 6.53 6.25
N VAL A 115 8.38 7.13 5.48
CA VAL A 115 7.02 7.40 5.93
C VAL A 115 6.17 6.16 5.65
N LEU A 116 6.03 5.28 6.64
CA LEU A 116 5.25 4.05 6.52
C LEU A 116 3.78 4.28 6.91
N GLN A 117 2.86 3.97 6.00
CA GLN A 117 1.41 4.13 6.15
C GLN A 117 0.74 2.76 6.05
N ASP A 118 0.24 2.23 7.17
CA ASP A 118 -0.64 1.06 7.16
C ASP A 118 -2.07 1.49 6.80
N TYR A 119 -2.53 1.14 5.58
CA TYR A 119 -3.88 1.47 5.14
C TYR A 119 -4.94 0.50 5.67
N PHE A 120 -4.57 -0.72 6.05
CA PHE A 120 -5.49 -1.71 6.61
C PHE A 120 -5.89 -1.35 8.04
N ALA A 121 -4.93 -0.90 8.86
CA ALA A 121 -5.21 -0.40 10.21
C ALA A 121 -6.20 0.77 10.20
N ARG A 122 -6.18 1.61 9.15
CA ARG A 122 -7.12 2.74 8.99
C ARG A 122 -8.52 2.29 8.59
N GLU A 123 -8.65 1.24 7.77
CA GLU A 123 -9.96 0.67 7.43
C GLU A 123 -10.60 -0.03 8.62
N GLU A 124 -9.86 -0.81 9.40
CA GLU A 124 -10.41 -1.43 10.63
C GLU A 124 -10.84 -0.38 11.66
N LEU A 125 -10.05 0.70 11.82
CA LEU A 125 -10.43 1.83 12.68
C LEU A 125 -11.64 2.62 12.13
N ALA A 126 -11.82 2.70 10.80
CA ALA A 126 -12.97 3.35 10.19
C ALA A 126 -14.25 2.51 10.31
N VAL A 127 -14.15 1.18 10.18
CA VAL A 127 -15.27 0.24 10.40
C VAL A 127 -15.65 0.18 11.88
N ALA A 128 -14.68 0.20 12.80
CA ALA A 128 -14.96 0.25 14.24
C ALA A 128 -15.71 1.53 14.67
N ASN A 129 -15.55 2.62 13.93
CA ASN A 129 -16.29 3.88 14.18
C ASN A 129 -17.65 3.94 13.46
N ALA A 130 -18.05 2.93 12.69
CA ALA A 130 -19.35 2.90 12.01
C ALA A 130 -20.54 2.51 12.93
N VAL A 131 -20.28 2.19 14.21
CA VAL A 131 -21.30 1.91 15.24
C VAL A 131 -20.81 2.53 16.56
N PRO A 132 -21.42 3.56 17.18
CA PRO A 132 -22.81 4.03 17.08
C PRO A 132 -22.97 5.57 16.99
N THR A 133 -23.57 6.10 15.91
CA THR A 133 -24.23 7.43 15.95
C THR A 133 -25.74 7.30 15.74
N ALA A 134 -26.35 6.31 16.40
CA ALA A 134 -27.78 6.36 16.69
C ALA A 134 -27.97 7.19 17.97
N LEU A 135 -28.14 8.50 17.79
CA LEU A 135 -28.50 9.44 18.84
C LEU A 135 -29.67 8.89 19.69
N PRO A 136 -29.54 8.74 21.02
CA PRO A 136 -30.72 8.61 21.86
C PRO A 136 -31.44 9.97 21.85
N LYS A 137 -32.60 10.05 21.18
CA LYS A 137 -33.53 11.17 21.39
C LYS A 137 -34.04 11.09 22.82
N GLY A 138 -33.34 11.79 23.72
CA GLY A 138 -33.79 12.07 25.07
C GLY A 138 -35.15 12.76 25.03
N HIS A 139 -36.20 12.00 25.33
CA HIS A 139 -37.50 12.58 25.64
C HIS A 139 -37.42 13.16 27.05
N ARG A 140 -37.18 14.47 27.13
CA ARG A 140 -37.51 15.24 28.34
C ARG A 140 -39.02 15.13 28.57
N ARG A 141 -39.43 14.38 29.59
CA ARG A 141 -40.75 14.58 30.20
C ARG A 141 -40.63 15.71 31.22
N VAL A 142 -41.39 16.76 30.94
CA VAL A 142 -41.63 17.93 31.79
C VAL A 142 -42.48 17.49 33.00
N PRO A 143 -42.26 18.02 34.21
CA PRO A 143 -43.12 17.69 35.34
C PRO A 143 -44.42 18.51 35.25
N SER A 144 -45.56 17.85 35.47
CA SER A 144 -46.83 18.51 35.75
C SER A 144 -47.31 18.12 37.14
N LYS A 145 -47.76 19.16 37.84
CA LYS A 145 -48.30 19.27 39.20
C LYS A 145 -49.04 18.07 39.77
#